data_AF-A0A2E8BVK8-F1
#
_entry.id   AF-A0A2E8BVK8-F1
#
_cell.length_a   1.000
_cell.length_b   1.000
_cell.length_c   1.000
_cell.angle_alpha   90.00
_cell.angle_beta   90.00
_cell.angle_gamma   90.00
#
_symmetry.space_group_name_H-M   'P 1'
#
loop_
_entity.id
_entity.type
_entity.pdbx_description
1 polymer ?
#
loop_
_entity_poly.entity_id
_entity_poly.type
_entity_poly.pdbx_seq_one_letter_code
_entity_poly.pdbx_strand_id
1 'polypeptide(L)'
;MTLNEWTGTEAPVARTQKARGLLKLREEQSAAQLYGGSIPQFALVQNEADLDHLIHSWLAECDAEPSTMQMFCRPCPVRPRHGFVDSGPVDGPAEMRALWKEAQANDPQAEMLVMKPVAASCSAIYTPTSISFGPNNDGATAGADSHIMFHGEPTPGRLDKISEGKGIAEGEVPYVEVVYDDDYQPHVVQVRSGPAISAEPDFIPAVIYPNNIVQPSGEDLIEWEQMAADWEEGTVIYHPGGNRASHYAIHCVNNKIPYITTFEPVLGRRLEPTEPIAEIDIEAFRMGIMTGTHLDIPFAKSVELMLFGLHTSALNSTPTSWKLVGMGAMQCLRLGAAACLGEFRHHQRRKRLARRQIFENAFEDFFGHQKQMVKAYRSFSRSRWRSGYGGPKWAECAHQNMFLWLEVLEFMKEPTQGRARHILDAYNRAVNVAHNGGWLFNKFASGDLMDQAAAGNPSFFIRAVPTIFRCVGLSRFEPGWTRMRRPRVLHLQNVDGVRSLVHNDEQHNRTGNPDYVPKPKPTGIKAVQGIMRENILHLQIKLHGKPGYITRDIPIAASQVPQVQSLHKESVSWATDKPYTQFLFQHTTDSEGPVLTDWHGLTVIKPDTPAMGISVESLHICIV
;
A
#
# COMPACT_ATOMS: atom_id res chain seq x y z
N MET A 1 -20.35 -12.02 27.22
CA MET A 1 -20.21 -13.39 26.67
C MET A 1 -19.46 -13.25 25.35
N THR A 2 -18.85 -14.29 24.81
CA THR A 2 -18.31 -14.20 23.44
C THR A 2 -19.27 -14.95 22.54
N LEU A 3 -19.42 -14.55 21.27
CA LEU A 3 -20.14 -15.28 20.20
C LEU A 3 -19.68 -16.77 20.02
N ASN A 4 -18.82 -17.30 20.91
CA ASN A 4 -18.21 -18.62 20.91
C ASN A 4 -18.92 -19.66 21.79
N GLU A 5 -19.86 -19.31 22.65
CA GLU A 5 -20.54 -20.32 23.49
C GLU A 5 -21.77 -20.88 22.78
N TRP A 6 -21.54 -21.60 21.67
CA TRP A 6 -22.54 -22.55 21.17
C TRP A 6 -22.55 -23.73 22.14
N THR A 7 -23.56 -23.82 23.00
CA THR A 7 -23.68 -24.83 24.09
C THR A 7 -24.21 -26.18 23.60
N GLY A 8 -24.19 -26.44 22.29
CA GLY A 8 -24.58 -27.72 21.70
C GLY A 8 -23.39 -28.68 21.62
N THR A 9 -23.60 -29.96 21.97
CA THR A 9 -22.57 -31.00 22.07
C THR A 9 -21.87 -31.39 20.75
N GLU A 10 -22.26 -30.81 19.61
CA GLU A 10 -21.60 -30.94 18.31
C GLU A 10 -21.61 -29.58 17.58
N ALA A 11 -20.54 -29.20 16.89
CA ALA A 11 -20.51 -27.98 16.08
C ALA A 11 -21.47 -28.11 14.88
N PRO A 12 -22.20 -27.04 14.48
CA PRO A 12 -23.19 -27.13 13.42
C PRO A 12 -22.52 -27.43 12.07
N VAL A 13 -23.05 -28.41 11.34
CA VAL A 13 -22.59 -28.74 9.99
C VAL A 13 -23.23 -27.76 9.00
N ALA A 14 -22.43 -26.85 8.44
CA ALA A 14 -22.91 -25.88 7.45
C ALA A 14 -23.35 -26.55 6.15
N ARG A 15 -24.50 -26.11 5.62
CA ARG A 15 -25.09 -26.56 4.37
C ARG A 15 -24.66 -25.70 3.19
N THR A 16 -24.34 -24.43 3.41
CA THR A 16 -24.10 -23.44 2.36
C THR A 16 -22.61 -23.24 2.10
N GLN A 17 -22.26 -22.82 0.89
CA GLN A 17 -20.86 -22.65 0.49
C GLN A 17 -20.11 -21.63 1.36
N LYS A 18 -20.68 -20.43 1.53
CA LYS A 18 -20.06 -19.34 2.30
C LYS A 18 -19.77 -19.75 3.74
N ALA A 19 -20.74 -20.40 4.40
CA ALA A 19 -20.60 -20.89 5.76
C ALA A 19 -19.58 -22.02 5.89
N ARG A 20 -19.58 -22.99 4.96
CA ARG A 20 -18.57 -24.07 4.92
C ARG A 20 -17.16 -23.50 4.77
N GLY A 21 -16.97 -22.53 3.88
CA GLY A 21 -15.68 -21.88 3.65
C GLY A 21 -15.10 -21.23 4.90
N LEU A 22 -15.89 -20.39 5.60
CA LEU A 22 -15.43 -19.73 6.82
C LEU A 22 -15.26 -20.68 8.01
N LEU A 23 -16.13 -21.68 8.18
CA LEU A 23 -15.97 -22.69 9.23
C LEU A 23 -14.68 -23.49 9.04
N LYS A 24 -14.39 -23.92 7.81
CA LYS A 24 -13.17 -24.66 7.49
C LYS A 24 -11.91 -23.83 7.78
N LEU A 25 -11.92 -22.56 7.38
CA LEU A 25 -10.84 -21.61 7.67
C LEU A 25 -10.64 -21.39 9.18
N ARG A 26 -11.73 -21.39 9.96
CA ARG A 26 -11.70 -21.26 11.43
C ARG A 26 -11.13 -22.51 12.11
N GLU A 27 -11.57 -23.70 11.70
CA GLU A 27 -11.12 -24.99 12.27
C GLU A 27 -9.63 -25.21 12.13
N GLU A 28 -9.06 -24.84 10.99
CA GLU A 28 -7.66 -25.10 10.71
C GLU A 28 -6.69 -24.11 11.36
N GLN A 29 -7.19 -22.99 11.93
CA GLN A 29 -6.40 -21.79 12.27
C GLN A 29 -5.43 -21.36 11.14
N SER A 30 -5.63 -21.89 9.93
CA SER A 30 -4.71 -21.84 8.81
C SER A 30 -4.97 -20.62 7.95
N ALA A 31 -6.15 -20.01 8.03
CA ALA A 31 -6.51 -18.79 7.29
C ALA A 31 -5.60 -17.60 7.66
N ALA A 32 -5.31 -17.42 8.95
CA ALA A 32 -4.37 -16.41 9.41
C ALA A 32 -2.93 -16.68 8.95
N GLN A 33 -2.58 -17.96 8.74
CA GLN A 33 -1.27 -18.35 8.20
C GLN A 33 -1.20 -18.29 6.66
N LEU A 34 -2.30 -18.58 5.96
CA LEU A 34 -2.40 -18.67 4.50
C LEU A 34 -2.64 -17.31 3.84
N TYR A 35 -3.54 -16.52 4.43
CA TYR A 35 -3.97 -15.21 3.92
C TYR A 35 -3.49 -14.03 4.76
N GLY A 36 -2.85 -14.29 5.90
CA GLY A 36 -2.24 -13.25 6.73
C GLY A 36 -3.24 -12.39 7.53
N GLY A 37 -4.52 -12.79 7.59
CA GLY A 37 -5.59 -12.04 8.24
C GLY A 37 -6.42 -12.84 9.24
N SER A 38 -7.08 -12.14 10.17
CA SER A 38 -8.01 -12.75 11.13
C SER A 38 -9.33 -13.12 10.46
N ILE A 39 -10.07 -14.05 11.06
CA ILE A 39 -11.47 -14.27 10.70
C ILE A 39 -12.30 -13.58 11.79
N PRO A 40 -13.19 -12.63 11.45
CA PRO A 40 -14.09 -12.05 12.42
C PRO A 40 -14.91 -13.13 13.13
N GLN A 41 -15.19 -12.92 14.40
CA GLN A 41 -16.04 -13.84 15.13
C GLN A 41 -17.45 -13.83 14.54
N PHE A 42 -18.00 -15.01 14.25
CA PHE A 42 -19.31 -15.15 13.62
C PHE A 42 -20.15 -16.28 14.25
N ALA A 43 -21.46 -16.11 14.20
CA ALA A 43 -22.48 -17.12 14.46
C ALA A 43 -23.09 -17.60 13.13
N LEU A 44 -23.55 -18.85 13.10
CA LEU A 44 -24.27 -19.44 11.98
C LEU A 44 -25.73 -19.64 12.39
N VAL A 45 -26.65 -19.06 11.61
CA VAL A 45 -28.10 -19.22 11.75
C VAL A 45 -28.58 -20.20 10.68
N GLN A 46 -29.17 -21.32 11.09
CA GLN A 46 -29.71 -22.34 10.20
C GLN A 46 -31.23 -22.49 10.32
N ASN A 47 -31.81 -21.98 11.41
CA ASN A 47 -33.24 -22.01 11.72
C ASN A 47 -33.63 -20.82 12.64
N GLU A 48 -34.94 -20.62 12.86
CA GLU A 48 -35.47 -19.54 13.70
C GLU A 48 -35.03 -19.64 15.17
N ALA A 49 -34.81 -20.84 15.72
CA ALA A 49 -34.34 -20.98 17.10
C ALA A 49 -32.89 -20.49 17.26
N ASP A 50 -32.03 -20.71 16.26
CA ASP A 50 -30.67 -20.16 16.24
C ASP A 50 -30.72 -18.61 16.22
N LEU A 51 -31.62 -18.06 15.40
CA LEU A 51 -31.82 -16.61 15.28
C LEU A 51 -32.34 -16.01 16.59
N ASP A 52 -33.34 -16.65 17.22
CA ASP A 52 -33.89 -16.23 18.51
C ASP A 52 -32.80 -16.24 19.59
N HIS A 53 -32.02 -17.33 19.66
CA HIS A 53 -30.92 -17.44 20.62
C HIS A 53 -29.86 -16.35 20.41
N LEU A 54 -29.50 -16.07 19.16
CA LEU A 54 -28.55 -15.01 18.83
C LEU A 54 -29.09 -13.63 19.20
N ILE A 55 -30.35 -13.34 18.87
CA ILE A 55 -31.01 -12.07 19.22
C ILE A 55 -31.06 -11.90 20.73
N HIS A 56 -31.44 -12.94 21.48
CA HIS A 56 -31.47 -12.88 22.94
C HIS A 56 -30.08 -12.63 23.53
N SER A 57 -29.05 -13.31 23.00
CA SER A 57 -27.66 -13.11 23.44
C SER A 57 -27.17 -11.70 23.13
N TRP A 58 -27.50 -11.18 21.95
CA TRP A 58 -27.15 -9.83 21.54
C TRP A 58 -27.88 -8.75 22.35
N LEU A 59 -29.19 -8.91 22.60
CA LEU A 59 -29.95 -8.00 23.46
C LEU A 59 -29.40 -7.98 24.90
N ALA A 60 -28.99 -9.13 25.44
CA ALA A 60 -28.35 -9.19 26.75
C ALA A 60 -26.99 -8.47 26.80
N GLU A 61 -26.23 -8.47 25.69
CA GLU A 61 -25.00 -7.67 25.57
C GLU A 61 -25.30 -6.18 25.38
N CYS A 62 -26.32 -5.81 24.61
CA CYS A 62 -26.76 -4.43 24.47
C CYS A 62 -27.28 -3.85 25.79
N ASP A 63 -28.00 -4.60 26.60
CA ASP A 63 -28.43 -4.14 27.93
C ASP A 63 -27.23 -3.83 28.86
N ALA A 64 -26.07 -4.44 28.60
CA ALA A 64 -24.82 -4.17 29.30
C ALA A 64 -24.01 -3.01 28.68
N GLU A 65 -24.03 -2.86 27.35
CA GLU A 65 -23.41 -1.74 26.60
C GLU A 65 -24.36 -1.17 25.51
N PRO A 66 -25.24 -0.20 25.85
CA PRO A 66 -26.46 0.07 25.07
C PRO A 66 -26.37 0.85 23.75
N SER A 67 -25.22 1.39 23.35
CA SER A 67 -25.25 2.53 22.40
C SER A 67 -24.73 2.32 20.96
N THR A 68 -24.18 1.17 20.55
CA THR A 68 -23.47 1.13 19.23
C THR A 68 -23.41 -0.22 18.50
N MET A 69 -24.13 -1.26 18.90
CA MET A 69 -23.84 -2.61 18.40
C MET A 69 -24.63 -2.99 17.14
N GLN A 70 -24.30 -2.36 16.01
CA GLN A 70 -24.70 -2.82 14.68
C GLN A 70 -24.15 -4.24 14.45
N MET A 71 -24.89 -5.10 13.74
CA MET A 71 -24.44 -6.43 13.32
C MET A 71 -24.29 -6.47 11.81
N PHE A 72 -23.41 -7.32 11.28
CA PHE A 72 -23.28 -7.55 9.85
C PHE A 72 -23.79 -8.95 9.52
N CYS A 73 -24.78 -9.02 8.64
CA CYS A 73 -25.44 -10.26 8.25
C CYS A 73 -25.05 -10.63 6.82
N ARG A 74 -24.68 -11.89 6.61
CA ARG A 74 -24.36 -12.45 5.29
C ARG A 74 -25.30 -13.61 4.97
N PRO A 75 -26.36 -13.36 4.20
CA PRO A 75 -27.21 -14.42 3.69
C PRO A 75 -26.42 -15.37 2.77
N CYS A 76 -26.67 -16.67 2.94
CA CYS A 76 -25.96 -17.76 2.29
C CYS A 76 -26.98 -18.73 1.67
N PRO A 77 -27.17 -18.73 0.34
CA PRO A 77 -28.01 -19.73 -0.31
C PRO A 77 -27.30 -21.09 -0.41
N VAL A 78 -28.04 -22.18 -0.49
CA VAL A 78 -27.49 -23.54 -0.68
C VAL A 78 -26.85 -23.68 -2.05
N ARG A 79 -27.48 -23.10 -3.07
CA ARG A 79 -26.91 -22.97 -4.41
C ARG A 79 -26.28 -21.58 -4.55
N PRO A 80 -24.97 -21.46 -4.81
CA PRO A 80 -24.34 -20.17 -5.09
C PRO A 80 -25.05 -19.45 -6.25
N ARG A 81 -25.40 -18.18 -6.06
CA ARG A 81 -26.01 -17.30 -7.08
C ARG A 81 -25.41 -15.90 -6.99
N HIS A 82 -25.29 -15.21 -8.12
CA HIS A 82 -24.67 -13.89 -8.22
C HIS A 82 -25.71 -12.79 -8.10
N GLY A 83 -26.25 -12.60 -6.90
CA GLY A 83 -27.33 -11.64 -6.67
C GLY A 83 -28.41 -12.20 -5.78
N PHE A 84 -27.99 -12.88 -4.72
CA PHE A 84 -28.90 -13.25 -3.64
C PHE A 84 -29.08 -12.05 -2.71
N VAL A 85 -29.95 -12.20 -1.71
CA VAL A 85 -30.15 -11.21 -0.63
C VAL A 85 -28.82 -10.62 -0.15
N ASP A 86 -28.75 -9.30 -0.19
CA ASP A 86 -27.51 -8.56 0.03
C ASP A 86 -26.95 -8.77 1.44
N SER A 87 -25.62 -8.80 1.49
CA SER A 87 -24.90 -8.83 2.77
C SER A 87 -24.70 -7.39 3.25
N GLY A 88 -25.07 -7.12 4.49
CA GLY A 88 -25.06 -5.74 4.97
C GLY A 88 -25.17 -5.61 6.48
N PRO A 89 -24.92 -4.39 6.99
CA PRO A 89 -25.21 -4.07 8.36
C PRO A 89 -26.72 -4.13 8.65
N VAL A 90 -27.09 -4.50 9.87
CA VAL A 90 -28.46 -4.46 10.42
C VAL A 90 -28.46 -3.75 11.77
N ASP A 91 -29.46 -2.89 11.97
CA ASP A 91 -29.60 -1.97 13.11
C ASP A 91 -30.66 -2.44 14.12
N GLY A 92 -30.87 -3.75 14.23
CA GLY A 92 -31.96 -4.23 15.09
C GLY A 92 -32.28 -5.71 14.97
N PRO A 93 -33.00 -6.30 15.96
CA PRO A 93 -33.53 -7.64 15.83
C PRO A 93 -34.58 -7.71 14.71
N ALA A 94 -35.33 -6.62 14.52
CA ALA A 94 -36.37 -6.53 13.51
C ALA A 94 -35.80 -6.64 12.09
N GLU A 95 -34.74 -5.88 11.79
CA GLU A 95 -34.06 -5.93 10.49
C GLU A 95 -33.38 -7.28 10.26
N MET A 96 -32.72 -7.83 11.28
CA MET A 96 -32.12 -9.17 11.20
C MET A 96 -33.17 -10.25 10.87
N ARG A 97 -34.36 -10.18 11.48
CA ARG A 97 -35.49 -11.08 11.16
C ARG A 97 -36.05 -10.84 9.77
N ALA A 98 -36.14 -9.59 9.33
CA ALA A 98 -36.61 -9.26 7.98
C ALA A 98 -35.66 -9.88 6.93
N LEU A 99 -34.36 -9.65 7.08
CA LEU A 99 -33.32 -10.20 6.22
C LEU A 99 -33.31 -11.73 6.21
N TRP A 100 -33.48 -12.35 7.39
CA TRP A 100 -33.59 -13.81 7.49
C TRP A 100 -34.80 -14.37 6.73
N LYS A 101 -35.97 -13.73 6.89
CA LYS A 101 -37.19 -14.14 6.17
C LYS A 101 -37.04 -13.97 4.66
N GLU A 102 -36.41 -12.90 4.22
CA GLU A 102 -36.13 -12.67 2.81
C GLU A 102 -35.20 -13.74 2.23
N ALA A 103 -34.14 -14.10 2.97
CA ALA A 103 -33.24 -15.18 2.60
C ALA A 103 -33.99 -16.51 2.49
N GLN A 104 -34.84 -16.85 3.47
CA GLN A 104 -35.64 -18.07 3.44
C GLN A 104 -36.71 -18.10 2.34
N ALA A 105 -37.28 -16.93 1.99
CA ALA A 105 -38.25 -16.83 0.91
C ALA A 105 -37.61 -17.15 -0.45
N ASN A 106 -36.36 -16.74 -0.65
CA ASN A 106 -35.61 -16.99 -1.89
C ASN A 106 -34.93 -18.38 -1.90
N ASP A 107 -34.53 -18.92 -0.74
CA ASP A 107 -34.03 -20.27 -0.57
C ASP A 107 -34.44 -20.83 0.81
N PRO A 108 -35.43 -21.76 0.88
CA PRO A 108 -35.92 -22.30 2.15
C PRO A 108 -34.87 -23.01 3.01
N GLN A 109 -33.72 -23.36 2.43
CA GLN A 109 -32.60 -24.00 3.11
C GLN A 109 -31.41 -23.04 3.33
N ALA A 110 -31.60 -21.74 3.07
CA ALA A 110 -30.59 -20.71 3.31
C ALA A 110 -30.05 -20.78 4.74
N GLU A 111 -28.82 -20.31 4.88
CA GLU A 111 -28.19 -20.03 6.16
C GLU A 111 -27.81 -18.55 6.21
N MET A 112 -27.51 -18.03 7.39
CA MET A 112 -27.03 -16.67 7.55
C MET A 112 -25.86 -16.65 8.51
N LEU A 113 -24.76 -16.04 8.08
CA LEU A 113 -23.64 -15.74 8.98
C LEU A 113 -23.87 -14.37 9.60
N VAL A 114 -23.73 -14.28 10.91
CA VAL A 114 -23.88 -13.01 11.65
C VAL A 114 -22.59 -12.72 12.40
N MET A 115 -22.04 -11.53 12.21
CA MET A 115 -20.75 -11.12 12.78
C MET A 115 -20.79 -9.65 13.20
N LYS A 116 -19.83 -9.22 14.01
CA LYS A 116 -19.64 -7.78 14.27
C LYS A 116 -19.18 -7.10 12.97
N PRO A 117 -19.71 -5.92 12.63
CA PRO A 117 -19.23 -5.16 11.49
C PRO A 117 -17.78 -4.78 11.70
N VAL A 118 -17.00 -4.85 10.62
CA VAL A 118 -15.65 -4.29 10.59
C VAL A 118 -15.79 -2.87 10.03
N ALA A 119 -15.31 -1.87 10.78
CA ALA A 119 -15.16 -0.51 10.26
C ALA A 119 -14.04 -0.54 9.21
N ALA A 120 -14.42 -0.78 7.95
CA ALA A 120 -13.48 -1.07 6.88
C ALA A 120 -13.14 0.17 6.08
N SER A 121 -11.84 0.43 5.90
CA SER A 121 -11.32 1.49 5.05
C SER A 121 -11.22 1.07 3.58
N CYS A 122 -11.01 -0.22 3.33
CA CYS A 122 -11.06 -0.83 2.00
C CYS A 122 -11.40 -2.33 2.08
N SER A 123 -11.70 -2.91 0.93
CA SER A 123 -11.98 -4.34 0.73
C SER A 123 -11.17 -4.89 -0.43
N ALA A 124 -11.01 -6.21 -0.46
CA ALA A 124 -10.36 -6.92 -1.54
C ALA A 124 -10.99 -8.28 -1.81
N ILE A 125 -10.92 -8.72 -3.06
CA ILE A 125 -11.18 -10.09 -3.49
C ILE A 125 -9.88 -10.64 -4.06
N TYR A 126 -9.31 -11.62 -3.38
CA TYR A 126 -8.19 -12.40 -3.89
C TYR A 126 -8.71 -13.61 -4.67
N THR A 127 -8.14 -13.85 -5.85
CA THR A 127 -8.30 -15.05 -6.66
C THR A 127 -6.91 -15.60 -6.99
N PRO A 128 -6.77 -16.82 -7.55
CA PRO A 128 -5.46 -17.39 -7.84
C PRO A 128 -4.63 -16.58 -8.84
N THR A 129 -5.25 -15.74 -9.67
CA THR A 129 -4.61 -14.99 -10.75
C THR A 129 -4.72 -13.48 -10.59
N SER A 130 -5.48 -13.00 -9.61
CA SER A 130 -5.74 -11.57 -9.46
C SER A 130 -6.12 -11.18 -8.04
N ILE A 131 -5.94 -9.90 -7.74
CA ILE A 131 -6.53 -9.25 -6.59
C ILE A 131 -7.29 -8.01 -7.04
N SER A 132 -8.59 -7.98 -6.76
CA SER A 132 -9.43 -6.80 -6.88
C SER A 132 -9.51 -6.09 -5.54
N PHE A 133 -9.55 -4.77 -5.51
CA PHE A 133 -9.69 -3.99 -4.28
C PHE A 133 -10.42 -2.68 -4.54
N GLY A 134 -11.11 -2.17 -3.53
CA GLY A 134 -11.93 -0.95 -3.61
C GLY A 134 -12.22 -0.38 -2.22
N PRO A 135 -12.91 0.78 -2.14
CA PRO A 135 -13.23 1.44 -0.87
C PRO A 135 -14.19 0.60 -0.02
N ASN A 136 -14.22 0.89 1.29
CA ASN A 136 -15.22 0.38 2.24
C ASN A 136 -15.32 -1.17 2.28
N ASN A 137 -16.43 -1.70 2.79
CA ASN A 137 -16.64 -3.13 3.00
C ASN A 137 -16.90 -3.92 1.70
N ASP A 138 -17.37 -3.26 0.65
CA ASP A 138 -17.92 -3.90 -0.55
C ASP A 138 -17.37 -3.34 -1.87
N GLY A 139 -16.53 -2.29 -1.87
CA GLY A 139 -16.06 -1.66 -3.11
C GLY A 139 -15.39 -2.62 -4.10
N ALA A 140 -14.62 -3.61 -3.61
CA ALA A 140 -14.05 -4.65 -4.48
C ALA A 140 -15.13 -5.52 -5.16
N THR A 141 -16.24 -5.74 -4.46
CA THR A 141 -17.34 -6.66 -4.76
C THR A 141 -18.40 -6.00 -5.63
N ALA A 142 -18.82 -4.79 -5.26
CA ALA A 142 -19.73 -3.92 -6.00
C ALA A 142 -19.10 -3.38 -7.30
N GLY A 143 -17.77 -3.23 -7.32
CA GLY A 143 -17.03 -2.75 -8.48
C GLY A 143 -16.95 -1.22 -8.60
N ALA A 144 -17.61 -0.46 -7.71
CA ALA A 144 -17.53 1.00 -7.68
C ALA A 144 -16.15 1.47 -7.18
N ASP A 145 -15.48 2.32 -7.97
CA ASP A 145 -14.11 2.81 -7.71
C ASP A 145 -13.12 1.68 -7.36
N SER A 146 -13.26 0.56 -8.06
CA SER A 146 -12.48 -0.64 -7.82
C SER A 146 -11.32 -0.77 -8.81
N HIS A 147 -10.30 -1.51 -8.38
CA HIS A 147 -9.12 -1.78 -9.18
C HIS A 147 -8.82 -3.26 -9.15
N ILE A 148 -8.34 -3.80 -10.27
CA ILE A 148 -7.86 -5.18 -10.36
C ILE A 148 -6.40 -5.19 -10.79
N MET A 149 -5.65 -6.07 -10.14
CA MET A 149 -4.24 -6.32 -10.43
C MET A 149 -4.06 -7.82 -10.63
N PHE A 150 -3.39 -8.20 -11.70
CA PHE A 150 -3.14 -9.60 -12.00
C PHE A 150 -1.76 -10.03 -11.50
N HIS A 151 -1.68 -11.21 -10.92
CA HIS A 151 -0.44 -11.80 -10.43
C HIS A 151 -0.28 -13.23 -10.93
N GLY A 152 0.95 -13.74 -10.88
CA GLY A 152 1.22 -15.14 -11.21
C GLY A 152 0.45 -16.09 -10.29
N GLU A 153 0.12 -17.27 -10.81
CA GLU A 153 -0.54 -18.31 -10.00
C GLU A 153 0.33 -18.68 -8.79
N PRO A 154 -0.29 -18.87 -7.61
CA PRO A 154 0.43 -19.31 -6.43
C PRO A 154 1.04 -20.69 -6.66
N THR A 155 2.16 -20.95 -5.99
CA THR A 155 2.78 -22.29 -5.99
C THR A 155 1.77 -23.34 -5.47
N PRO A 156 1.66 -24.53 -6.12
CA PRO A 156 0.73 -25.59 -5.73
C PRO A 156 0.79 -25.98 -4.24
N GLY A 157 -0.34 -26.35 -3.64
CA GLY A 157 -0.45 -26.86 -2.26
C GLY A 157 -1.02 -25.90 -1.20
N ARG A 158 -1.24 -24.62 -1.52
CA ARG A 158 -1.82 -23.63 -0.58
C ARG A 158 -3.30 -23.35 -0.78
N LEU A 159 -3.76 -23.30 -2.03
CA LEU A 159 -5.18 -23.16 -2.35
C LEU A 159 -5.91 -24.51 -2.30
N ASP A 160 -5.20 -25.59 -2.59
CA ASP A 160 -5.74 -26.96 -2.67
C ASP A 160 -6.41 -27.39 -1.37
N LYS A 161 -5.89 -26.96 -0.20
CA LYS A 161 -6.48 -27.25 1.11
C LYS A 161 -7.88 -26.68 1.32
N ILE A 162 -8.20 -25.56 0.66
CA ILE A 162 -9.52 -24.92 0.73
C ILE A 162 -10.47 -25.60 -0.25
N SER A 163 -9.96 -25.97 -1.43
CA SER A 163 -10.70 -26.73 -2.43
C SER A 163 -11.07 -28.14 -1.93
N GLU A 164 -10.17 -28.81 -1.20
CA GLU A 164 -10.38 -30.11 -0.55
C GLU A 164 -11.47 -30.09 0.53
N GLY A 165 -11.77 -28.91 1.10
CA GLY A 165 -12.78 -28.71 2.16
C GLY A 165 -14.25 -28.71 1.70
N LYS A 166 -14.55 -29.04 0.44
CA LYS A 166 -15.92 -29.01 -0.17
C LYS A 166 -16.57 -27.62 -0.24
N GLY A 167 -15.80 -26.55 -0.10
CA GLY A 167 -16.26 -25.17 -0.27
C GLY A 167 -16.21 -24.68 -1.73
N ILE A 168 -15.45 -25.34 -2.60
CA ILE A 168 -15.27 -24.95 -4.00
C ILE A 168 -15.91 -26.00 -4.90
N ALA A 169 -16.70 -25.57 -5.89
CA ALA A 169 -17.31 -26.48 -6.86
C ALA A 169 -16.25 -27.07 -7.78
N GLU A 170 -16.53 -28.26 -8.33
CA GLU A 170 -15.64 -28.91 -9.29
C GLU A 170 -15.44 -28.01 -10.53
N GLY A 171 -14.19 -27.77 -10.92
CA GLY A 171 -13.83 -26.90 -12.04
C GLY A 171 -13.81 -25.39 -11.73
N GLU A 172 -14.15 -24.98 -10.50
CA GLU A 172 -14.09 -23.58 -10.05
C GLU A 172 -12.88 -23.31 -9.15
N VAL A 173 -12.58 -22.04 -8.90
CA VAL A 173 -11.45 -21.59 -8.08
C VAL A 173 -11.92 -20.81 -6.84
N PRO A 174 -11.11 -20.75 -5.76
CA PRO A 174 -11.45 -19.99 -4.56
C PRO A 174 -11.33 -18.48 -4.78
N TYR A 175 -12.35 -17.76 -4.30
CA TYR A 175 -12.40 -16.31 -4.20
C TYR A 175 -12.47 -15.96 -2.72
N VAL A 176 -11.48 -15.20 -2.25
CA VAL A 176 -11.34 -14.85 -0.83
C VAL A 176 -11.63 -13.37 -0.67
N GLU A 177 -12.70 -13.06 0.05
CA GLU A 177 -13.09 -11.70 0.37
C GLU A 177 -12.44 -11.27 1.69
N VAL A 178 -11.78 -10.12 1.66
CA VAL A 178 -11.05 -9.54 2.77
C VAL A 178 -11.50 -8.11 2.96
N VAL A 179 -11.75 -7.71 4.20
CA VAL A 179 -11.95 -6.29 4.57
C VAL A 179 -10.78 -5.84 5.44
N TYR A 180 -10.39 -4.58 5.33
CA TYR A 180 -9.30 -4.01 6.11
C TYR A 180 -9.86 -2.99 7.07
N ASP A 181 -9.62 -3.18 8.37
CA ASP A 181 -10.04 -2.21 9.37
C ASP A 181 -9.29 -0.87 9.25
N ASP A 182 -9.61 0.09 10.11
CA ASP A 182 -8.98 1.41 10.14
C ASP A 182 -7.46 1.35 10.41
N ASP A 183 -6.99 0.28 11.07
CA ASP A 183 -5.57 -0.01 11.31
C ASP A 183 -4.94 -0.81 10.16
N TYR A 184 -5.69 -1.00 9.07
CA TYR A 184 -5.31 -1.76 7.89
C TYR A 184 -4.97 -3.24 8.17
N GLN A 185 -5.55 -3.83 9.22
CA GLN A 185 -5.45 -5.26 9.46
C GLN A 185 -6.44 -6.02 8.57
N PRO A 186 -6.00 -7.07 7.87
CA PRO A 186 -6.86 -7.86 7.02
C PRO A 186 -7.77 -8.79 7.83
N HIS A 187 -9.05 -8.81 7.49
CA HIS A 187 -10.07 -9.69 8.03
C HIS A 187 -10.72 -10.50 6.90
N VAL A 188 -10.52 -11.82 6.88
CA VAL A 188 -11.15 -12.72 5.92
C VAL A 188 -12.61 -12.91 6.30
N VAL A 189 -13.51 -12.38 5.48
CA VAL A 189 -14.96 -12.32 5.76
C VAL A 189 -15.77 -13.29 4.92
N GLN A 190 -15.21 -13.81 3.83
CA GLN A 190 -15.90 -14.79 2.99
C GLN A 190 -14.92 -15.61 2.16
N VAL A 191 -15.28 -16.87 1.90
CA VAL A 191 -14.72 -17.67 0.82
C VAL A 191 -15.87 -18.16 -0.04
N ARG A 192 -15.77 -17.94 -1.35
CA ARG A 192 -16.73 -18.42 -2.35
C ARG A 192 -16.01 -19.12 -3.49
N SER A 193 -16.75 -19.86 -4.30
CA SER A 193 -16.23 -20.34 -5.57
C SER A 193 -16.59 -19.37 -6.69
N GLY A 194 -15.83 -19.43 -7.77
CA GLY A 194 -16.12 -18.71 -9.00
C GLY A 194 -15.28 -19.23 -10.17
N PRO A 195 -15.58 -18.79 -11.39
CA PRO A 195 -14.82 -19.18 -12.57
C PRO A 195 -13.36 -18.69 -12.46
N ALA A 196 -12.43 -19.35 -13.14
CA ALA A 196 -11.08 -18.81 -13.28
C ALA A 196 -11.12 -17.49 -14.07
N ILE A 197 -10.49 -16.44 -13.53
CA ILE A 197 -10.40 -15.13 -14.19
C ILE A 197 -9.13 -15.11 -15.04
N SER A 198 -9.27 -14.85 -16.35
CA SER A 198 -8.12 -14.61 -17.22
C SER A 198 -7.53 -13.21 -16.98
N ALA A 199 -6.24 -13.01 -17.25
CA ALA A 199 -5.48 -11.80 -16.92
C ALA A 199 -5.86 -10.52 -17.71
N GLU A 200 -7.00 -10.54 -18.38
CA GLU A 200 -7.46 -9.46 -19.25
C GLU A 200 -8.53 -8.62 -18.55
N PRO A 201 -8.52 -7.28 -18.67
CA PRO A 201 -9.46 -6.40 -17.99
C PRO A 201 -10.85 -6.45 -18.62
N ASP A 202 -10.92 -6.75 -19.93
CA ASP A 202 -12.15 -6.94 -20.67
C ASP A 202 -12.36 -8.43 -20.96
N PHE A 203 -13.62 -8.83 -21.09
CA PHE A 203 -14.03 -10.17 -21.47
C PHE A 203 -14.89 -10.09 -22.73
N ILE A 204 -14.33 -10.50 -23.87
CA ILE A 204 -15.06 -10.62 -25.13
C ILE A 204 -14.95 -12.08 -25.58
N PRO A 205 -16.01 -12.90 -25.39
CA PRO A 205 -15.93 -14.36 -25.56
C PRO A 205 -15.86 -14.82 -27.02
N ALA A 206 -16.35 -14.00 -27.95
CA ALA A 206 -16.38 -14.27 -29.37
C ALA A 206 -16.50 -12.94 -30.16
N VAL A 207 -16.31 -13.00 -31.47
CA VAL A 207 -16.59 -11.85 -32.35
C VAL A 207 -18.05 -11.44 -32.19
N ILE A 208 -18.31 -10.18 -31.85
CA ILE A 208 -19.68 -9.68 -31.63
C ILE A 208 -19.87 -8.28 -32.24
N TYR A 209 -21.11 -7.99 -32.64
CA TYR A 209 -21.54 -6.66 -33.09
C TYR A 209 -22.53 -6.13 -32.03
N PRO A 210 -22.13 -5.16 -31.19
CA PRO A 210 -22.99 -4.66 -30.12
C PRO A 210 -24.29 -4.09 -30.71
N ASN A 211 -25.45 -4.57 -30.27
CA ASN A 211 -26.75 -3.99 -30.62
C ASN A 211 -27.43 -3.32 -29.43
N ASN A 212 -26.94 -3.60 -28.23
CA ASN A 212 -27.38 -3.02 -26.98
C ASN A 212 -26.15 -2.83 -26.06
N ILE A 213 -26.08 -1.70 -25.35
CA ILE A 213 -25.03 -1.42 -24.37
C ILE A 213 -25.71 -1.12 -23.05
N VAL A 214 -25.38 -1.91 -22.03
CA VAL A 214 -25.92 -1.75 -20.68
C VAL A 214 -24.79 -1.35 -19.75
N GLN A 215 -25.03 -0.33 -18.93
CA GLN A 215 -24.11 0.06 -17.86
C GLN A 215 -24.70 -0.37 -16.51
N PRO A 216 -23.93 -1.04 -15.63
CA PRO A 216 -24.40 -1.33 -14.28
C PRO A 216 -24.67 -0.04 -13.51
N SER A 217 -25.84 0.10 -12.89
CA SER A 217 -26.24 1.29 -12.11
C SER A 217 -25.80 1.24 -10.64
N GLY A 218 -25.22 0.11 -10.18
CA GLY A 218 -24.88 -0.11 -8.77
C GLY A 218 -26.08 -0.49 -7.88
N GLU A 219 -27.22 -0.83 -8.48
CA GLU A 219 -28.46 -1.24 -7.81
C GLU A 219 -28.59 -2.77 -7.65
N ASP A 220 -29.65 -3.19 -6.95
CA ASP A 220 -30.00 -4.55 -6.49
C ASP A 220 -29.62 -5.65 -7.51
N LEU A 221 -28.81 -6.60 -7.06
CA LEU A 221 -28.32 -7.69 -7.90
C LEU A 221 -29.44 -8.66 -8.34
N ILE A 222 -30.57 -8.72 -7.63
CA ILE A 222 -31.77 -9.48 -8.04
C ILE A 222 -32.42 -8.81 -9.25
N GLU A 223 -32.55 -7.48 -9.22
CA GLU A 223 -33.07 -6.71 -10.36
C GLU A 223 -32.13 -6.86 -11.57
N TRP A 224 -30.81 -6.85 -11.34
CA TRP A 224 -29.83 -7.14 -12.38
C TRP A 224 -30.02 -8.52 -13.02
N GLU A 225 -30.18 -9.59 -12.23
CA GLU A 225 -30.41 -10.94 -12.76
C GLU A 225 -31.73 -11.02 -13.55
N GLN A 226 -32.79 -10.34 -13.09
CA GLN A 226 -34.07 -10.26 -13.81
C GLN A 226 -33.93 -9.52 -15.15
N MET A 227 -33.25 -8.38 -15.15
CA MET A 227 -32.96 -7.63 -16.38
C MET A 227 -32.11 -8.44 -17.36
N ALA A 228 -31.13 -9.19 -16.85
CA ALA A 228 -30.23 -9.98 -17.68
C ALA A 228 -30.89 -11.18 -18.35
N ALA A 229 -32.00 -11.69 -17.79
CA ALA A 229 -32.77 -12.77 -18.38
C ALA A 229 -33.41 -12.40 -19.74
N ASP A 230 -33.66 -11.10 -19.97
CA ASP A 230 -34.31 -10.58 -21.18
C ASP A 230 -33.31 -10.06 -22.23
N TRP A 231 -32.00 -10.19 -21.99
CA TRP A 231 -31.00 -9.66 -22.91
C TRP A 231 -30.86 -10.51 -24.17
N GLU A 232 -30.95 -9.83 -25.31
CA GLU A 232 -30.72 -10.43 -26.62
C GLU A 232 -29.22 -10.61 -26.91
N GLU A 233 -28.92 -11.55 -27.82
CA GLU A 233 -27.58 -11.72 -28.38
C GLU A 233 -27.10 -10.40 -29.01
N GLY A 234 -25.87 -9.99 -28.70
CA GLY A 234 -25.35 -8.67 -29.08
C GLY A 234 -25.35 -7.64 -27.94
N THR A 235 -25.94 -7.96 -26.79
CA THR A 235 -25.85 -7.12 -25.59
C THR A 235 -24.42 -7.11 -25.05
N VAL A 236 -23.89 -5.92 -24.78
CA VAL A 236 -22.54 -5.70 -24.21
C VAL A 236 -22.66 -4.89 -22.93
N ILE A 237 -21.94 -5.32 -21.89
CA ILE A 237 -21.87 -4.59 -20.63
C ILE A 237 -20.66 -3.67 -20.64
N TYR A 238 -20.89 -2.38 -20.39
CA TYR A 238 -19.83 -1.40 -20.19
C TYR A 238 -19.84 -0.93 -18.74
N HIS A 239 -18.83 -1.31 -17.96
CA HIS A 239 -18.71 -0.95 -16.55
C HIS A 239 -17.46 -0.08 -16.34
N PRO A 240 -17.54 1.24 -16.62
CA PRO A 240 -16.44 2.16 -16.38
C PRO A 240 -16.06 2.15 -14.89
N GLY A 241 -14.79 1.90 -14.57
CA GLY A 241 -14.30 1.78 -13.19
C GLY A 241 -14.60 0.44 -12.50
N GLY A 242 -15.29 -0.49 -13.18
CA GLY A 242 -15.53 -1.84 -12.70
C GLY A 242 -14.33 -2.77 -12.82
N ASN A 243 -14.48 -4.00 -12.32
CA ASN A 243 -13.43 -5.03 -12.38
C ASN A 243 -13.97 -6.44 -12.65
N ARG A 244 -13.11 -7.37 -13.05
CA ARG A 244 -13.51 -8.74 -13.45
C ARG A 244 -13.87 -9.70 -12.31
N ALA A 245 -13.59 -9.34 -11.07
CA ALA A 245 -14.02 -10.09 -9.90
C ALA A 245 -15.34 -9.58 -9.30
N SER A 246 -15.91 -8.48 -9.84
CA SER A 246 -17.20 -7.93 -9.43
C SER A 246 -18.35 -8.90 -9.72
N HIS A 247 -19.47 -8.76 -8.99
CA HIS A 247 -20.64 -9.61 -9.22
C HIS A 247 -21.14 -9.55 -10.67
N TYR A 248 -21.22 -8.36 -11.24
CA TYR A 248 -21.63 -8.15 -12.63
C TYR A 248 -20.71 -8.85 -13.62
N ALA A 249 -19.39 -8.75 -13.43
CA ALA A 249 -18.43 -9.39 -14.32
C ALA A 249 -18.51 -10.91 -14.27
N ILE A 250 -18.63 -11.50 -13.08
CA ILE A 250 -18.74 -12.96 -12.95
C ILE A 250 -20.04 -13.47 -13.57
N HIS A 251 -21.16 -12.77 -13.36
CA HIS A 251 -22.41 -13.06 -14.04
C HIS A 251 -22.25 -13.05 -15.57
N CYS A 252 -21.58 -12.03 -16.12
CA CYS A 252 -21.33 -11.91 -17.55
C CYS A 252 -20.43 -13.04 -18.09
N VAL A 253 -19.36 -13.39 -17.36
CA VAL A 253 -18.45 -14.47 -17.74
C VAL A 253 -19.17 -15.82 -17.80
N ASN A 254 -19.97 -16.13 -16.78
CA ASN A 254 -20.73 -17.39 -16.72
C ASN A 254 -21.75 -17.51 -17.86
N ASN A 255 -22.37 -16.39 -18.23
CA ASN A 255 -23.38 -16.35 -19.29
C ASN A 255 -22.80 -16.02 -20.68
N LYS A 256 -21.47 -15.91 -20.83
CA LYS A 256 -20.79 -15.53 -22.07
C LYS A 256 -21.27 -14.19 -22.66
N ILE A 257 -21.59 -13.24 -21.80
CA ILE A 257 -21.95 -11.87 -22.16
C ILE A 257 -20.66 -11.03 -22.17
N PRO A 258 -20.36 -10.25 -23.22
CA PRO A 258 -19.19 -9.38 -23.23
C PRO A 258 -19.24 -8.33 -22.12
N TYR A 259 -18.13 -8.16 -21.41
CA TYR A 259 -17.99 -7.23 -20.28
C TYR A 259 -16.72 -6.38 -20.46
N ILE A 260 -16.89 -5.07 -20.58
CA ILE A 260 -15.83 -4.12 -20.94
C ILE A 260 -15.69 -3.08 -19.83
N THR A 261 -14.47 -2.82 -19.41
CA THR A 261 -14.11 -1.84 -18.39
C THR A 261 -13.20 -0.74 -18.93
N THR A 262 -12.48 -1.01 -20.01
CA THR A 262 -11.39 -0.13 -20.48
C THR A 262 -11.81 0.91 -21.52
N PHE A 263 -12.91 0.70 -22.25
CA PHE A 263 -13.44 1.64 -23.25
C PHE A 263 -14.96 1.52 -23.40
N GLU A 264 -15.61 2.61 -23.83
CA GLU A 264 -17.04 2.58 -24.18
C GLU A 264 -17.23 1.91 -25.56
N PRO A 265 -17.98 0.80 -25.66
CA PRO A 265 -18.27 0.14 -26.93
C PRO A 265 -19.18 1.00 -27.81
N VAL A 266 -19.12 0.77 -29.13
CA VAL A 266 -19.96 1.49 -30.10
C VAL A 266 -20.91 0.50 -30.77
N LEU A 267 -22.20 0.84 -30.82
CA LEU A 267 -23.21 0.02 -31.48
C LEU A 267 -22.84 -0.27 -32.95
N GLY A 268 -23.04 -1.52 -33.37
CA GLY A 268 -22.73 -2.03 -34.70
C GLY A 268 -21.24 -2.16 -35.01
N ARG A 269 -20.33 -1.74 -34.12
CA ARG A 269 -18.89 -1.86 -34.34
C ARG A 269 -18.40 -3.23 -33.89
N ARG A 270 -17.77 -3.96 -34.81
CA ARG A 270 -17.18 -5.28 -34.54
C ARG A 270 -16.21 -5.21 -33.34
N LEU A 271 -16.44 -6.07 -32.36
CA LEU A 271 -15.51 -6.36 -31.27
C LEU A 271 -14.86 -7.72 -31.51
N GLU A 272 -13.54 -7.79 -31.29
CA GLU A 272 -12.77 -9.03 -31.42
C GLU A 272 -12.63 -9.72 -30.06
N PRO A 273 -12.48 -11.06 -30.02
CA PRO A 273 -12.16 -11.77 -28.79
C PRO A 273 -10.90 -11.21 -28.14
N THR A 274 -10.88 -11.19 -26.82
CA THR A 274 -9.72 -10.66 -26.08
C THR A 274 -8.50 -11.56 -26.31
N GLU A 275 -7.46 -11.05 -26.96
CA GLU A 275 -6.13 -11.68 -27.09
C GLU A 275 -5.13 -11.01 -26.15
N PRO A 276 -4.11 -11.73 -25.65
CA PRO A 276 -3.23 -11.21 -24.61
C PRO A 276 -2.22 -10.19 -25.14
N ILE A 277 -1.84 -9.30 -24.22
CA ILE A 277 -0.79 -8.26 -24.27
C ILE A 277 -1.37 -6.85 -24.48
N ALA A 278 -1.72 -6.21 -23.36
CA ALA A 278 -1.81 -4.76 -23.31
C ALA A 278 -0.41 -4.14 -23.47
N GLU A 279 -0.26 -3.17 -24.37
CA GLU A 279 0.92 -2.31 -24.41
C GLU A 279 1.09 -1.55 -23.07
N ILE A 280 2.32 -1.13 -22.74
CA ILE A 280 2.56 -0.36 -21.52
C ILE A 280 1.86 0.99 -21.66
N ASP A 281 0.98 1.36 -20.73
CA ASP A 281 0.48 2.74 -20.68
C ASP A 281 1.63 3.66 -20.24
N ILE A 282 2.25 4.32 -21.23
CA ILE A 282 3.45 5.13 -21.03
C ILE A 282 3.20 6.30 -20.10
N GLU A 283 2.05 6.96 -20.22
CA GLU A 283 1.76 8.14 -19.41
C GLU A 283 1.43 7.72 -17.98
N ALA A 284 0.64 6.66 -17.79
CA ALA A 284 0.36 6.15 -16.46
C ALA A 284 1.63 5.62 -15.77
N PHE A 285 2.47 4.87 -16.49
CA PHE A 285 3.76 4.39 -15.99
C PHE A 285 4.68 5.55 -15.59
N ARG A 286 4.77 6.59 -16.42
CA ARG A 286 5.52 7.82 -16.14
C ARG A 286 4.97 8.57 -14.93
N MET A 287 3.65 8.69 -14.81
CA MET A 287 2.98 9.23 -13.64
C MET A 287 3.31 8.45 -12.38
N GLY A 288 3.41 7.13 -12.49
CA GLY A 288 3.87 6.25 -11.42
C GLY A 288 5.28 6.60 -10.94
N ILE A 289 6.22 6.74 -11.88
CA ILE A 289 7.60 7.13 -11.55
C ILE A 289 7.63 8.49 -10.83
N MET A 290 6.92 9.50 -11.35
CA MET A 290 6.88 10.83 -10.75
C MET A 290 6.23 10.84 -9.36
N THR A 291 5.16 10.07 -9.17
CA THR A 291 4.52 9.94 -7.86
C THR A 291 5.45 9.23 -6.87
N GLY A 292 6.16 8.19 -7.33
CA GLY A 292 7.10 7.41 -6.54
C GLY A 292 8.33 8.19 -6.05
N THR A 293 8.72 9.30 -6.69
CA THR A 293 9.88 10.09 -6.25
C THR A 293 9.66 10.79 -4.92
N HIS A 294 8.41 11.09 -4.58
CA HIS A 294 8.02 11.85 -3.38
C HIS A 294 7.13 11.03 -2.43
N LEU A 295 6.94 9.75 -2.72
CA LEU A 295 6.12 8.89 -1.89
C LEU A 295 6.76 8.74 -0.50
N ASP A 296 6.04 9.18 0.52
CA ASP A 296 6.46 9.10 1.92
C ASP A 296 5.64 8.03 2.62
N ILE A 297 6.19 6.81 2.63
CA ILE A 297 5.60 5.65 3.29
C ILE A 297 6.71 4.89 4.02
N PRO A 298 6.39 4.12 5.07
CA PRO A 298 7.39 3.34 5.80
C PRO A 298 8.18 2.40 4.89
N PHE A 299 9.46 2.18 5.16
CA PHE A 299 10.33 1.37 4.30
C PHE A 299 9.78 -0.03 3.98
N ALA A 300 9.18 -0.71 4.97
CA ALA A 300 8.58 -2.02 4.76
C ALA A 300 7.42 -1.96 3.74
N LYS A 301 6.61 -0.91 3.78
CA LYS A 301 5.53 -0.66 2.82
C LYS A 301 6.06 -0.26 1.44
N SER A 302 7.18 0.45 1.37
CA SER A 302 7.89 0.68 0.10
C SER A 302 8.40 -0.63 -0.53
N VAL A 303 8.86 -1.58 0.28
CA VAL A 303 9.26 -2.92 -0.21
C VAL A 303 8.03 -3.69 -0.73
N GLU A 304 6.89 -3.63 -0.03
CA GLU A 304 5.64 -4.22 -0.52
C GLU A 304 5.21 -3.64 -1.87
N LEU A 305 5.14 -2.32 -1.99
CA LEU A 305 4.79 -1.65 -3.26
C LEU A 305 5.77 -1.97 -4.38
N MET A 306 7.06 -2.05 -4.06
CA MET A 306 8.09 -2.50 -4.99
C MET A 306 7.76 -3.92 -5.49
N LEU A 307 7.74 -4.91 -4.60
CA LEU A 307 7.51 -6.30 -5.00
C LEU A 307 6.17 -6.50 -5.71
N PHE A 308 5.11 -5.83 -5.25
CA PHE A 308 3.80 -5.86 -5.90
C PHE A 308 3.87 -5.34 -7.33
N GLY A 309 4.49 -4.17 -7.55
CA GLY A 309 4.67 -3.62 -8.90
C GLY A 309 5.49 -4.52 -9.81
N LEU A 310 6.53 -5.18 -9.30
CA LEU A 310 7.35 -6.10 -10.11
C LEU A 310 6.58 -7.38 -10.48
N HIS A 311 5.94 -8.03 -9.51
CA HIS A 311 5.30 -9.32 -9.72
C HIS A 311 3.96 -9.25 -10.46
N THR A 312 3.40 -8.04 -10.61
CA THR A 312 2.20 -7.80 -11.44
C THR A 312 2.54 -7.25 -12.83
N SER A 313 3.76 -6.74 -13.07
CA SER A 313 4.07 -5.96 -14.29
C SER A 313 3.88 -6.71 -15.61
N ALA A 314 4.02 -8.04 -15.61
CA ALA A 314 3.88 -8.85 -16.83
C ALA A 314 2.40 -9.09 -17.23
N LEU A 315 1.47 -8.82 -16.31
CA LEU A 315 0.04 -9.15 -16.44
C LEU A 315 -0.84 -7.89 -16.35
N ASN A 316 -0.22 -6.71 -16.34
CA ASN A 316 -0.89 -5.44 -16.14
C ASN A 316 -1.42 -4.87 -17.47
N SER A 317 -2.62 -4.33 -17.42
CA SER A 317 -3.37 -3.90 -18.61
C SER A 317 -4.13 -2.60 -18.43
N THR A 318 -4.16 -2.06 -17.20
CA THR A 318 -4.90 -0.83 -16.88
C THR A 318 -3.95 0.34 -16.58
N PRO A 319 -4.36 1.60 -16.79
CA PRO A 319 -3.57 2.77 -16.41
C PRO A 319 -3.16 2.73 -14.92
N THR A 320 -4.10 2.40 -14.03
CA THR A 320 -3.84 2.25 -12.59
C THR A 320 -2.73 1.24 -12.32
N SER A 321 -2.81 0.07 -12.98
CA SER A 321 -1.80 -0.96 -12.82
C SER A 321 -0.41 -0.50 -13.27
N TRP A 322 -0.30 0.13 -14.45
CA TRP A 322 0.96 0.66 -14.95
C TRP A 322 1.54 1.78 -14.09
N LYS A 323 0.69 2.65 -13.53
CA LYS A 323 1.09 3.65 -12.53
C LYS A 323 1.71 3.01 -11.30
N LEU A 324 1.10 1.95 -10.76
CA LEU A 324 1.66 1.23 -9.60
C LEU A 324 3.00 0.57 -9.93
N VAL A 325 3.16 -0.02 -11.12
CA VAL A 325 4.46 -0.55 -11.56
C VAL A 325 5.52 0.55 -11.61
N GLY A 326 5.20 1.71 -12.17
CA GLY A 326 6.10 2.87 -12.21
C GLY A 326 6.49 3.35 -10.81
N MET A 327 5.54 3.39 -9.86
CA MET A 327 5.81 3.71 -8.46
C MET A 327 6.74 2.68 -7.82
N GLY A 328 6.51 1.39 -8.06
CA GLY A 328 7.32 0.28 -7.57
C GLY A 328 8.76 0.35 -8.07
N ALA A 329 8.97 0.60 -9.37
CA ALA A 329 10.30 0.78 -9.96
C ALA A 329 11.06 1.94 -9.30
N MET A 330 10.38 3.05 -9.02
CA MET A 330 10.98 4.19 -8.31
C MET A 330 11.27 3.87 -6.83
N GLN A 331 10.42 3.11 -6.14
CA GLN A 331 10.71 2.64 -4.77
C GLN A 331 11.94 1.74 -4.74
N CYS A 332 12.09 0.82 -5.71
CA CYS A 332 13.29 -0.01 -5.84
C CYS A 332 14.56 0.83 -5.93
N LEU A 333 14.52 1.86 -6.78
CA LEU A 333 15.63 2.78 -6.97
C LEU A 333 15.98 3.50 -5.65
N ARG A 334 15.00 4.09 -4.96
CA ARG A 334 15.20 4.83 -3.71
C ARG A 334 15.69 3.93 -2.57
N LEU A 335 15.06 2.78 -2.38
CA LEU A 335 15.44 1.78 -1.37
C LEU A 335 16.85 1.24 -1.60
N GLY A 336 17.18 0.88 -2.86
CA GLY A 336 18.51 0.37 -3.19
C GLY A 336 19.60 1.42 -2.99
N ALA A 337 19.31 2.69 -3.28
CA ALA A 337 20.22 3.78 -2.96
C ALA A 337 20.41 3.96 -1.44
N ALA A 338 19.32 3.99 -0.68
CA ALA A 338 19.35 4.08 0.78
C ALA A 338 20.17 2.95 1.41
N ALA A 339 19.93 1.69 1.01
CA ALA A 339 20.67 0.55 1.53
C ALA A 339 22.16 0.60 1.20
N CYS A 340 22.51 0.84 -0.08
CA CYS A 340 23.90 0.92 -0.53
C CYS A 340 24.66 2.04 0.21
N LEU A 341 24.08 3.23 0.33
CA LEU A 341 24.70 4.34 1.04
C LEU A 341 24.81 4.08 2.54
N GLY A 342 23.78 3.45 3.11
CA GLY A 342 23.81 3.00 4.49
C GLY A 342 24.98 2.07 4.71
N GLU A 343 25.17 1.00 3.94
CA GLU A 343 26.29 0.08 4.18
C GLU A 343 27.66 0.66 3.80
N PHE A 344 27.72 1.52 2.80
CA PHE A 344 28.93 2.30 2.48
C PHE A 344 29.47 3.10 3.68
N ARG A 345 28.62 3.47 4.66
CA ARG A 345 29.05 4.13 5.90
C ARG A 345 30.12 3.35 6.68
N HIS A 346 30.16 2.03 6.56
CA HIS A 346 31.13 1.18 7.25
C HIS A 346 32.55 1.31 6.67
N HIS A 347 32.69 1.81 5.45
CA HIS A 347 33.99 2.10 4.85
C HIS A 347 34.59 3.44 5.34
N GLN A 348 33.78 4.29 5.97
CA GLN A 348 34.20 5.63 6.40
C GLN A 348 34.95 5.59 7.74
N ARG A 349 36.08 6.32 7.83
CA ARG A 349 37.02 6.37 8.98
C ARG A 349 36.63 7.34 10.12
N ARG A 350 35.53 8.10 10.03
CA ARG A 350 35.10 9.13 11.02
C ARG A 350 33.78 8.76 11.72
N LYS A 351 33.34 9.55 12.72
CA LYS A 351 32.02 9.44 13.40
C LYS A 351 30.92 9.19 12.36
N ARG A 352 30.36 7.99 12.39
CA ARG A 352 29.38 7.49 11.43
C ARG A 352 28.01 8.00 11.85
N LEU A 353 27.23 8.53 10.89
CA LEU A 353 25.80 8.71 11.11
C LEU A 353 25.16 7.33 11.35
N ALA A 354 24.06 7.32 12.10
CA ALA A 354 23.29 6.10 12.29
C ALA A 354 22.78 5.58 10.92
N ARG A 355 22.68 4.25 10.79
CA ARG A 355 22.20 3.62 9.53
C ARG A 355 20.85 4.19 9.10
N ARG A 356 19.92 4.24 10.06
CA ARG A 356 18.56 4.73 9.85
C ARG A 356 18.53 6.17 9.34
N GLN A 357 19.35 7.03 9.90
CA GLN A 357 19.49 8.42 9.44
C GLN A 357 19.99 8.52 8.00
N ILE A 358 20.90 7.64 7.57
CA ILE A 358 21.35 7.61 6.16
C ILE A 358 20.22 7.09 5.26
N PHE A 359 19.46 6.10 5.70
CA PHE A 359 18.31 5.59 4.95
C PHE A 359 17.28 6.69 4.74
N GLU A 360 16.87 7.37 5.80
CA GLU A 360 15.91 8.48 5.76
C GLU A 360 16.41 9.59 4.83
N ASN A 361 17.64 10.11 5.03
CA ASN A 361 18.19 11.17 4.18
C ASN A 361 18.27 10.80 2.70
N ALA A 362 18.71 9.58 2.38
CA ALA A 362 18.85 9.11 1.01
C ALA A 362 17.51 8.81 0.35
N PHE A 363 16.53 8.35 1.13
CA PHE A 363 15.19 8.05 0.64
C PHE A 363 14.39 9.35 0.41
N GLU A 364 14.44 10.31 1.35
CA GLU A 364 13.81 11.62 1.26
C GLU A 364 14.41 12.49 0.15
N ASP A 365 15.75 12.64 0.10
CA ASP A 365 16.44 13.40 -0.94
C ASP A 365 17.28 12.51 -1.84
N PHE A 366 16.62 11.59 -2.54
CA PHE A 366 17.25 10.69 -3.49
C PHE A 366 18.12 11.46 -4.50
N PHE A 367 17.63 12.57 -5.04
CA PHE A 367 18.36 13.32 -6.06
C PHE A 367 19.63 14.00 -5.55
N GLY A 368 19.66 14.43 -4.28
CA GLY A 368 20.88 14.94 -3.64
C GLY A 368 21.92 13.85 -3.36
N HIS A 369 21.45 12.62 -3.16
CA HIS A 369 22.29 11.48 -2.76
C HIS A 369 22.69 10.54 -3.90
N GLN A 370 21.99 10.55 -5.04
CA GLN A 370 22.21 9.63 -6.18
C GLN A 370 23.68 9.58 -6.65
N LYS A 371 24.42 10.71 -6.66
CA LYS A 371 25.83 10.73 -7.09
C LYS A 371 26.76 10.00 -6.12
N GLN A 372 26.36 9.80 -4.87
CA GLN A 372 27.13 9.04 -3.89
C GLN A 372 27.10 7.54 -4.19
N MET A 373 26.14 7.06 -4.99
CA MET A 373 26.07 5.65 -5.43
C MET A 373 27.31 5.23 -6.20
N VAL A 374 27.85 6.10 -7.06
CA VAL A 374 29.10 5.83 -7.79
C VAL A 374 30.27 5.62 -6.84
N LYS A 375 30.30 6.34 -5.72
CA LYS A 375 31.34 6.18 -4.68
C LYS A 375 31.14 4.88 -3.91
N ALA A 376 29.91 4.57 -3.53
CA ALA A 376 29.58 3.31 -2.86
C ALA A 376 29.97 2.11 -3.74
N TYR A 377 29.57 2.10 -5.02
CA TYR A 377 29.96 1.08 -5.99
C TYR A 377 31.48 0.92 -6.10
N ARG A 378 32.23 2.01 -6.29
CA ARG A 378 33.70 1.96 -6.37
C ARG A 378 34.33 1.39 -5.10
N SER A 379 33.79 1.75 -3.94
CA SER A 379 34.26 1.20 -2.67
C SER A 379 33.97 -0.29 -2.56
N PHE A 380 32.76 -0.73 -2.91
CA PHE A 380 32.39 -2.14 -2.86
C PHE A 380 33.19 -3.00 -3.85
N SER A 381 33.50 -2.47 -5.04
CA SER A 381 34.21 -3.19 -6.11
C SER A 381 35.73 -3.18 -5.97
N ARG A 382 36.33 -2.09 -5.44
CA ARG A 382 37.79 -1.88 -5.49
C ARG A 382 38.48 -1.87 -4.14
N SER A 383 37.74 -1.72 -3.05
CA SER A 383 38.32 -1.68 -1.71
C SER A 383 38.26 -3.04 -1.03
N ARG A 384 39.17 -3.29 -0.09
CA ARG A 384 39.17 -4.52 0.69
C ARG A 384 38.14 -4.41 1.83
N TRP A 385 37.08 -5.20 1.74
CA TRP A 385 36.06 -5.32 2.79
C TRP A 385 36.34 -6.53 3.67
N ARG A 386 36.40 -6.32 4.99
CA ARG A 386 36.61 -7.39 5.99
C ARG A 386 35.31 -7.95 6.58
N SER A 387 34.16 -7.48 6.11
CA SER A 387 32.84 -7.79 6.66
C SER A 387 31.82 -7.90 5.53
N GLY A 388 30.68 -8.55 5.79
CA GLY A 388 29.57 -8.67 4.83
C GLY A 388 28.81 -7.37 4.53
N TYR A 389 29.22 -6.23 5.09
CA TYR A 389 28.63 -4.91 4.82
C TYR A 389 29.09 -4.28 3.49
N GLY A 390 29.87 -4.99 2.67
CA GLY A 390 30.31 -4.53 1.36
C GLY A 390 30.96 -5.65 0.56
N GLY A 391 31.79 -5.31 -0.43
CA GLY A 391 32.44 -6.27 -1.31
C GLY A 391 31.63 -6.59 -2.58
N PRO A 392 32.01 -7.63 -3.34
CA PRO A 392 31.51 -7.88 -4.70
C PRO A 392 29.98 -7.97 -4.81
N LYS A 393 29.29 -8.64 -3.87
CA LYS A 393 27.83 -8.76 -3.89
C LYS A 393 27.13 -7.40 -3.73
N TRP A 394 27.67 -6.52 -2.87
CA TRP A 394 27.18 -5.14 -2.72
C TRP A 394 27.55 -4.26 -3.91
N ALA A 395 28.70 -4.52 -4.55
CA ALA A 395 29.07 -3.84 -5.79
C ALA A 395 28.05 -4.16 -6.89
N GLU A 396 27.64 -5.42 -7.02
CA GLU A 396 26.62 -5.84 -7.99
C GLU A 396 25.27 -5.20 -7.69
N CYS A 397 24.84 -5.17 -6.43
CA CYS A 397 23.62 -4.46 -6.03
C CYS A 397 23.66 -2.97 -6.39
N ALA A 398 24.78 -2.29 -6.09
CA ALA A 398 24.97 -0.88 -6.41
C ALA A 398 25.01 -0.65 -7.93
N HIS A 399 25.61 -1.58 -8.69
CA HIS A 399 25.66 -1.54 -10.15
C HIS A 399 24.25 -1.63 -10.75
N GLN A 400 23.46 -2.64 -10.39
CA GLN A 400 22.10 -2.81 -10.91
C GLN A 400 21.17 -1.66 -10.50
N ASN A 401 21.34 -1.11 -9.30
CA ASN A 401 20.57 0.07 -8.88
C ASN A 401 20.95 1.33 -9.69
N MET A 402 22.24 1.52 -10.02
CA MET A 402 22.68 2.59 -10.94
C MET A 402 22.25 2.35 -12.39
N PHE A 403 22.12 1.10 -12.82
CA PHE A 403 21.59 0.75 -14.14
C PHE A 403 20.11 1.13 -14.23
N LEU A 404 19.29 0.72 -13.26
CA LEU A 404 17.89 1.15 -13.13
C LEU A 404 17.75 2.67 -13.10
N TRP A 405 18.61 3.36 -12.34
CA TRP A 405 18.65 4.83 -12.31
C TRP A 405 18.80 5.44 -13.70
N LEU A 406 19.72 4.93 -14.51
CA LEU A 406 19.94 5.46 -15.86
C LEU A 406 18.80 5.14 -16.81
N GLU A 407 18.21 3.94 -16.74
CA GLU A 407 17.04 3.61 -17.57
C GLU A 407 15.83 4.50 -17.22
N VAL A 408 15.60 4.76 -15.92
CA VAL A 408 14.58 5.74 -15.48
C VAL A 408 14.87 7.12 -16.05
N LEU A 409 16.11 7.61 -15.93
CA LEU A 409 16.48 8.93 -16.48
C LEU A 409 16.24 9.01 -17.99
N GLU A 410 16.58 7.94 -18.70
CA GLU A 410 16.48 7.85 -20.15
C GLU A 410 15.04 7.76 -20.64
N PHE A 411 14.17 7.04 -19.94
CA PHE A 411 12.74 7.05 -20.17
C PHE A 411 12.11 8.42 -19.87
N MET A 412 12.47 9.06 -18.75
CA MET A 412 11.86 10.35 -18.38
C MET A 412 12.14 11.48 -19.37
N LYS A 413 13.26 11.40 -20.11
CA LYS A 413 13.57 12.33 -21.22
C LYS A 413 12.78 12.03 -22.49
N GLU A 414 12.54 10.75 -22.77
CA GLU A 414 11.91 10.28 -23.99
C GLU A 414 11.03 9.06 -23.65
N PRO A 415 9.77 9.27 -23.23
CA PRO A 415 8.90 8.17 -22.80
C PRO A 415 8.45 7.33 -24.00
N THR A 416 8.96 6.11 -24.15
CA THR A 416 8.59 5.16 -25.23
C THR A 416 8.40 3.75 -24.69
N GLN A 417 7.67 2.91 -25.41
CA GLN A 417 7.49 1.48 -25.12
C GLN A 417 8.82 0.77 -24.85
N GLY A 418 9.80 0.95 -25.75
CA GLY A 418 11.12 0.32 -25.61
C GLY A 418 11.84 0.75 -24.33
N ARG A 419 11.81 2.04 -23.98
CA ARG A 419 12.46 2.55 -22.76
C ARG A 419 11.72 2.13 -21.49
N ALA A 420 10.40 2.01 -21.52
CA ALA A 420 9.63 1.45 -20.41
C ALA A 420 9.99 -0.02 -20.17
N ARG A 421 10.09 -0.84 -21.23
CA ARG A 421 10.54 -2.23 -21.13
C ARG A 421 11.95 -2.35 -20.54
N HIS A 422 12.87 -1.48 -20.93
CA HIS A 422 14.22 -1.47 -20.33
C HIS A 422 14.19 -1.17 -18.82
N ILE A 423 13.27 -0.34 -18.33
CA ILE A 423 13.08 -0.13 -16.89
C ILE A 423 12.61 -1.41 -16.22
N LEU A 424 11.63 -2.12 -16.78
CA LEU A 424 11.15 -3.39 -16.21
C LEU A 424 12.27 -4.43 -16.13
N ASP A 425 13.11 -4.55 -17.16
CA ASP A 425 14.25 -5.46 -17.14
C ASP A 425 15.30 -5.06 -16.09
N ALA A 426 15.62 -3.77 -16.00
CA ALA A 426 16.57 -3.26 -15.01
C ALA A 426 16.01 -3.40 -13.58
N TYR A 427 14.70 -3.22 -13.42
CA TYR A 427 14.00 -3.36 -12.17
C TYR A 427 14.02 -4.80 -11.67
N ASN A 428 13.66 -5.77 -12.52
CA ASN A 428 13.74 -7.19 -12.22
C ASN A 428 15.17 -7.61 -11.84
N ARG A 429 16.17 -7.16 -12.61
CA ARG A 429 17.59 -7.42 -12.30
C ARG A 429 18.01 -6.89 -10.93
N ALA A 430 17.62 -5.66 -10.60
CA ALA A 430 17.93 -5.05 -9.31
C ALA A 430 17.33 -5.84 -8.14
N VAL A 431 16.08 -6.29 -8.26
CA VAL A 431 15.42 -7.12 -7.22
C VAL A 431 16.06 -8.49 -7.12
N ASN A 432 16.33 -9.16 -8.24
CA ASN A 432 16.94 -10.50 -8.25
C ASN A 432 18.33 -10.50 -7.57
N VAL A 433 19.20 -9.56 -7.94
CA VAL A 433 20.54 -9.42 -7.32
C VAL A 433 20.45 -9.06 -5.83
N ALA A 434 19.50 -8.21 -5.47
CA ALA A 434 19.25 -7.85 -4.08
C ALA A 434 18.80 -9.07 -3.25
N HIS A 435 17.96 -9.94 -3.81
CA HIS A 435 17.41 -11.11 -3.16
C HIS A 435 18.43 -12.25 -3.03
N ASN A 436 19.02 -12.68 -4.15
CA ASN A 436 19.90 -13.86 -4.20
C ASN A 436 21.36 -13.56 -3.82
N GLY A 437 21.74 -12.28 -3.79
CA GLY A 437 23.12 -11.84 -3.64
C GLY A 437 23.38 -11.07 -2.35
N GLY A 438 23.01 -9.79 -2.34
CA GLY A 438 23.42 -8.81 -1.34
C GLY A 438 22.50 -8.63 -0.13
N TRP A 439 21.30 -9.23 -0.15
CA TRP A 439 20.30 -9.15 0.91
C TRP A 439 19.93 -7.69 1.20
N LEU A 440 19.84 -6.92 0.12
CA LEU A 440 19.78 -5.47 0.17
C LEU A 440 18.46 -5.00 0.80
N PHE A 441 17.33 -5.61 0.43
CA PHE A 441 16.01 -5.21 0.92
C PHE A 441 15.66 -5.80 2.29
N ASN A 442 16.40 -6.82 2.78
CA ASN A 442 16.28 -7.34 4.15
C ASN A 442 16.64 -6.28 5.22
N LYS A 443 17.18 -5.13 4.80
CA LYS A 443 17.41 -3.97 5.68
C LYS A 443 16.12 -3.24 6.06
N PHE A 444 15.04 -3.48 5.32
CA PHE A 444 13.79 -2.75 5.40
C PHE A 444 12.58 -3.66 5.69
N ALA A 445 12.66 -4.93 5.32
CA ALA A 445 11.62 -5.93 5.48
C ALA A 445 12.20 -7.29 5.86
N SER A 446 11.34 -8.25 6.25
CA SER A 446 11.75 -9.64 6.46
C SER A 446 12.24 -10.26 5.14
N GLY A 447 13.20 -11.18 5.23
CA GLY A 447 13.71 -11.90 4.05
C GLY A 447 12.61 -12.71 3.35
N ASP A 448 11.76 -13.34 4.15
CA ASP A 448 10.61 -14.14 3.70
C ASP A 448 9.66 -13.37 2.78
N LEU A 449 9.59 -12.03 2.91
CA LEU A 449 8.68 -11.23 2.09
C LEU A 449 8.96 -11.35 0.57
N MET A 450 10.23 -11.45 0.18
CA MET A 450 10.62 -11.61 -1.22
C MET A 450 10.28 -13.00 -1.75
N ASP A 451 10.50 -14.04 -0.94
CA ASP A 451 10.11 -15.41 -1.26
C ASP A 451 8.58 -15.52 -1.43
N GLN A 452 7.81 -14.92 -0.53
CA GLN A 452 6.36 -14.89 -0.62
C GLN A 452 5.86 -14.21 -1.90
N ALA A 453 6.42 -13.05 -2.25
CA ALA A 453 6.02 -12.34 -3.46
C ALA A 453 6.36 -13.12 -4.74
N ALA A 454 7.56 -13.73 -4.79
CA ALA A 454 7.98 -14.56 -5.91
C ALA A 454 7.16 -15.84 -6.07
N ALA A 455 6.69 -16.42 -4.96
CA ALA A 455 5.88 -17.64 -4.95
C ALA A 455 4.39 -17.41 -5.26
N GLY A 456 3.97 -16.17 -5.53
CA GLY A 456 2.56 -15.87 -5.76
C GLY A 456 1.71 -15.95 -4.48
N ASN A 457 2.31 -15.81 -3.29
CA ASN A 457 1.64 -16.13 -2.02
C ASN A 457 0.45 -15.18 -1.73
N PRO A 458 -0.77 -15.70 -1.48
CA PRO A 458 -1.95 -14.88 -1.17
C PRO A 458 -1.74 -13.88 -0.03
N SER A 459 -1.11 -14.30 1.06
CA SER A 459 -0.84 -13.42 2.22
C SER A 459 0.00 -12.19 1.86
N PHE A 460 0.89 -12.28 0.87
CA PHE A 460 1.65 -11.13 0.39
C PHE A 460 0.73 -10.12 -0.30
N PHE A 461 -0.06 -10.57 -1.28
CA PHE A 461 -0.91 -9.69 -2.08
C PHE A 461 -2.01 -9.04 -1.24
N ILE A 462 -2.65 -9.81 -0.35
CA ILE A 462 -3.64 -9.31 0.62
C ILE A 462 -3.01 -8.23 1.51
N ARG A 463 -1.87 -8.52 2.15
CA ARG A 463 -1.22 -7.56 3.06
C ARG A 463 -0.76 -6.28 2.36
N ALA A 464 -0.50 -6.32 1.04
CA ALA A 464 -0.09 -5.17 0.27
C ALA A 464 -1.25 -4.20 -0.04
N VAL A 465 -2.51 -4.68 -0.11
CA VAL A 465 -3.67 -3.90 -0.57
C VAL A 465 -3.79 -2.53 0.10
N PRO A 466 -3.72 -2.37 1.43
CA PRO A 466 -3.79 -1.06 2.09
C PRO A 466 -2.79 -0.02 1.58
N THR A 467 -1.58 -0.48 1.25
CA THR A 467 -0.53 0.38 0.71
C THR A 467 -0.86 0.76 -0.74
N ILE A 468 -1.28 -0.23 -1.53
CA ILE A 468 -1.63 -0.04 -2.94
C ILE A 468 -2.84 0.87 -3.09
N PHE A 469 -3.92 0.61 -2.36
CA PHE A 469 -5.15 1.40 -2.37
C PHE A 469 -4.88 2.88 -2.09
N ARG A 470 -4.09 3.18 -1.05
CA ARG A 470 -3.63 4.54 -0.77
C ARG A 470 -2.83 5.15 -1.92
N CYS A 471 -2.01 4.35 -2.60
CA CYS A 471 -1.18 4.82 -3.71
C CYS A 471 -1.98 5.11 -4.99
N VAL A 472 -3.08 4.40 -5.24
CA VAL A 472 -3.87 4.61 -6.47
C VAL A 472 -4.41 6.04 -6.55
N GLY A 473 -4.94 6.57 -5.44
CA GLY A 473 -5.48 7.94 -5.35
C GLY A 473 -4.42 9.06 -5.38
N LEU A 474 -3.12 8.75 -5.31
CA LEU A 474 -2.09 9.77 -5.29
C LEU A 474 -1.79 10.30 -6.69
N SER A 475 -2.02 11.58 -6.93
CA SER A 475 -1.59 12.27 -8.15
C SER A 475 -0.65 13.40 -7.78
N ARG A 476 0.66 13.19 -7.92
CA ARG A 476 1.67 14.25 -7.75
C ARG A 476 2.42 14.51 -9.05
N PHE A 477 2.18 15.68 -9.62
CA PHE A 477 2.94 16.22 -10.75
C PHE A 477 4.05 17.13 -10.24
N GLU A 478 5.07 16.55 -9.59
CA GLU A 478 6.29 17.30 -9.33
C GLU A 478 7.39 16.85 -10.30
N PRO A 479 8.06 17.79 -11.01
CA PRO A 479 9.11 17.46 -11.95
C PRO A 479 10.43 17.12 -11.23
N GLY A 480 10.38 16.47 -10.06
CA GLY A 480 11.55 16.10 -9.27
C GLY A 480 12.60 15.33 -10.08
N TRP A 481 12.16 14.55 -11.08
CA TRP A 481 13.01 13.87 -12.04
C TRP A 481 13.94 14.82 -12.82
N THR A 482 13.60 16.10 -12.99
CA THR A 482 14.49 17.09 -13.63
C THR A 482 15.75 17.37 -12.81
N ARG A 483 15.79 16.97 -11.53
CA ARG A 483 17.00 16.98 -10.67
C ARG A 483 17.84 15.71 -10.85
N MET A 484 17.32 14.69 -11.53
CA MET A 484 18.05 13.48 -11.90
C MET A 484 19.15 13.82 -12.91
N ARG A 485 20.37 13.33 -12.68
CA ARG A 485 21.56 13.72 -13.46
C ARG A 485 22.45 12.52 -13.72
N ARG A 486 22.66 12.18 -15.00
CA ARG A 486 23.64 11.17 -15.40
C ARG A 486 25.05 11.55 -14.91
N PRO A 487 25.74 10.73 -14.11
CA PRO A 487 27.15 10.93 -13.83
C PRO A 487 27.98 10.75 -15.10
N ARG A 488 28.97 11.61 -15.33
CA ARG A 488 29.84 11.56 -16.54
C ARG A 488 30.56 10.23 -16.75
N VAL A 489 30.74 9.44 -15.69
CA VAL A 489 31.46 8.16 -15.72
C VAL A 489 30.55 6.98 -16.04
N LEU A 490 29.24 7.18 -16.12
CA LEU A 490 28.26 6.12 -16.35
C LEU A 490 27.64 6.26 -17.73
N HIS A 491 27.66 5.17 -18.50
CA HIS A 491 27.04 5.09 -19.81
C HIS A 491 26.25 3.80 -19.95
N LEU A 492 25.16 3.87 -20.70
CA LEU A 492 24.44 2.68 -21.14
C LEU A 492 25.01 2.27 -22.49
N GLN A 493 25.37 0.99 -22.62
CA GLN A 493 25.79 0.39 -23.86
C GLN A 493 24.78 -0.68 -24.25
N ASN A 494 24.49 -0.79 -25.55
CA ASN A 494 23.73 -1.90 -26.10
C ASN A 494 24.69 -2.75 -26.94
N VAL A 495 24.84 -4.03 -26.59
CA VAL A 495 25.64 -5.01 -27.32
C VAL A 495 24.72 -6.19 -27.61
N ASP A 496 24.51 -6.48 -28.89
CA ASP A 496 23.67 -7.60 -29.36
C ASP A 496 22.25 -7.63 -28.76
N GLY A 497 21.64 -6.45 -28.59
CA GLY A 497 20.31 -6.31 -28.00
C GLY A 497 20.27 -6.34 -26.47
N VAL A 498 21.41 -6.58 -25.81
CA VAL A 498 21.54 -6.54 -24.36
C VAL A 498 22.06 -5.17 -23.91
N ARG A 499 21.21 -4.41 -23.23
CA ARG A 499 21.63 -3.18 -22.54
C ARG A 499 22.36 -3.48 -21.24
N SER A 500 23.46 -2.78 -21.02
CA SER A 500 24.30 -2.89 -19.82
C SER A 500 24.87 -1.52 -19.40
N LEU A 501 25.31 -1.44 -18.13
CA LEU A 501 25.97 -0.26 -17.58
C LEU A 501 27.49 -0.38 -17.72
N VAL A 502 28.11 0.66 -18.30
CA VAL A 502 29.56 0.76 -18.47
C VAL A 502 30.12 1.92 -17.65
N HIS A 503 31.30 1.68 -17.08
CA HIS A 503 32.06 2.66 -16.30
C HIS A 503 33.28 3.16 -17.08
N ASN A 504 33.26 4.43 -17.49
CA ASN A 504 34.42 5.08 -18.10
C ASN A 504 35.31 5.67 -16.99
N ASP A 505 36.36 4.94 -16.60
CA ASP A 505 37.24 5.34 -15.50
C ASP A 505 38.39 6.28 -15.90
N GLU A 506 38.53 6.64 -17.17
CA GLU A 506 39.77 7.23 -17.71
C GLU A 506 40.13 8.67 -17.26
N GLN A 507 39.38 9.38 -16.41
CA GLN A 507 39.63 10.83 -16.21
C GLN A 507 39.75 11.41 -14.79
N HIS A 508 39.85 10.61 -13.72
CA HIS A 508 40.03 11.19 -12.37
C HIS A 508 41.28 10.71 -11.62
N ASN A 509 42.44 10.79 -12.28
CA ASN A 509 43.75 10.96 -11.64
C ASN A 509 44.04 12.46 -11.38
N ARG A 510 43.20 13.15 -10.60
CA ARG A 510 43.53 14.49 -10.09
C ARG A 510 43.55 14.49 -8.57
N THR A 511 44.77 14.29 -8.05
CA THR A 511 45.33 14.92 -6.83
C THR A 511 44.33 15.39 -5.77
N GLY A 512 43.70 14.43 -5.11
CA GLY A 512 43.00 14.61 -3.86
C GLY A 512 42.89 13.24 -3.19
N ASN A 513 43.12 13.16 -1.88
CA ASN A 513 43.08 11.90 -1.13
C ASN A 513 41.85 11.08 -1.57
N PRO A 514 42.02 9.89 -2.18
CA PRO A 514 40.90 9.07 -2.67
C PRO A 514 39.95 8.64 -1.54
N ASP A 515 40.39 8.75 -0.28
CA ASP A 515 39.59 8.50 0.93
C ASP A 515 38.79 9.72 1.42
N TYR A 516 38.93 10.90 0.78
CA TYR A 516 38.23 12.12 1.18
C TYR A 516 36.85 12.21 0.52
N VAL A 517 35.83 11.81 1.28
CA VAL A 517 34.42 12.00 0.94
C VAL A 517 33.89 13.19 1.76
N PRO A 518 33.34 14.24 1.12
CA PRO A 518 32.60 15.27 1.85
C PRO A 518 31.43 14.59 2.56
N LYS A 519 31.26 14.85 3.86
CA LYS A 519 30.09 14.37 4.62
C LYS A 519 28.81 14.73 3.85
N PRO A 520 27.73 13.92 3.91
CA PRO A 520 26.41 14.38 3.53
C PRO A 520 26.21 15.75 4.20
N LYS A 521 25.93 16.78 3.40
CA LYS A 521 25.64 18.09 3.99
C LYS A 521 24.39 17.88 4.83
N PRO A 522 24.44 18.12 6.16
CA PRO A 522 23.22 18.05 6.95
C PRO A 522 22.19 18.97 6.30
N THR A 523 20.99 18.47 6.06
CA THR A 523 19.84 19.24 5.57
C THR A 523 18.97 19.55 6.79
N GLY A 524 18.42 20.77 6.88
CA GLY A 524 17.53 21.18 8.00
C GLY A 524 18.06 22.32 8.90
N ILE A 525 17.50 22.43 10.11
CA ILE A 525 17.80 23.48 11.10
C ILE A 525 19.13 23.17 11.82
N LYS A 526 20.03 24.15 11.81
CA LYS A 526 21.34 24.14 12.47
C LYS A 526 21.28 24.69 13.90
N ALA A 527 20.48 25.72 14.14
CA ALA A 527 20.32 26.36 15.44
C ALA A 527 19.01 27.16 15.48
N VAL A 528 18.43 27.29 16.67
CA VAL A 528 17.33 28.23 16.95
C VAL A 528 17.75 29.11 18.13
N GLN A 529 17.45 30.40 18.05
CA GLN A 529 17.65 31.37 19.12
C GLN A 529 16.34 32.13 19.32
N GLY A 530 15.97 32.42 20.56
CA GLY A 530 14.77 33.21 20.87
C GLY A 530 15.13 34.44 21.69
N ILE A 531 14.35 35.49 21.58
CA ILE A 531 14.28 36.57 22.57
C ILE A 531 12.84 37.06 22.65
N MET A 532 12.36 37.26 23.87
CA MET A 532 11.05 37.89 24.11
C MET A 532 11.23 39.41 24.10
N ARG A 533 10.39 40.13 23.36
CA ARG A 533 10.27 41.60 23.45
C ARG A 533 8.81 41.95 23.57
N GLU A 534 8.44 42.60 24.67
CA GLU A 534 7.05 42.93 24.98
C GLU A 534 6.16 41.67 24.93
N ASN A 535 5.21 41.61 24.00
CA ASN A 535 4.33 40.48 23.74
C ASN A 535 4.70 39.69 22.47
N ILE A 536 5.95 39.79 21.99
CA ILE A 536 6.42 39.12 20.78
C ILE A 536 7.64 38.25 21.09
N LEU A 537 7.54 36.95 20.79
CA LEU A 537 8.68 36.04 20.78
C LEU A 537 9.38 36.14 19.42
N HIS A 538 10.57 36.74 19.41
CA HIS A 538 11.44 36.81 18.24
C HIS A 538 12.33 35.56 18.15
N LEU A 539 12.04 34.68 17.19
CA LEU A 539 12.82 33.48 16.90
C LEU A 539 13.75 33.70 15.71
N GLN A 540 15.00 33.32 15.85
CA GLN A 540 16.01 33.27 14.79
C GLN A 540 16.43 31.82 14.52
N ILE A 541 16.22 31.36 13.29
CA ILE A 541 16.45 29.98 12.87
C ILE A 541 17.59 29.96 11.85
N LYS A 542 18.67 29.24 12.15
CA LYS A 542 19.78 29.01 11.22
C LYS A 542 19.57 27.71 10.48
N LEU A 543 19.66 27.70 9.16
CA LEU A 543 19.64 26.48 8.35
C LEU A 543 21.07 26.02 8.02
N HIS A 544 21.27 24.71 7.86
CA HIS A 544 22.54 24.18 7.38
C HIS A 544 22.84 24.67 5.95
N GLY A 545 24.03 25.24 5.74
CA GLY A 545 24.50 25.70 4.43
C GLY A 545 23.98 27.07 3.98
N LYS A 546 23.19 27.78 4.80
CA LYS A 546 22.76 29.17 4.56
C LYS A 546 23.56 30.15 5.43
N PRO A 547 23.96 31.32 4.91
CA PRO A 547 24.78 32.28 5.64
C PRO A 547 24.00 33.06 6.72
N GLY A 548 22.68 33.23 6.56
CA GLY A 548 21.84 34.03 7.45
C GLY A 548 20.92 33.22 8.37
N TYR A 549 20.33 33.92 9.34
CA TYR A 549 19.19 33.44 10.14
C TYR A 549 17.88 33.87 9.47
N ILE A 550 16.87 33.02 9.57
CA ILE A 550 15.48 33.37 9.27
C ILE A 550 14.85 33.84 10.57
N THR A 551 14.15 34.98 10.55
CA THR A 551 13.53 35.55 11.74
C THR A 551 12.01 35.34 11.69
N ARG A 552 11.38 35.04 12.83
CA ARG A 552 9.93 35.04 13.01
C ARG A 552 9.54 35.68 14.31
N ASP A 553 8.45 36.42 14.24
CA ASP A 553 7.88 37.15 15.35
C ASP A 553 6.54 36.50 15.66
N ILE A 554 6.40 36.02 16.90
CA ILE A 554 5.22 35.27 17.32
C ILE A 554 4.53 36.06 18.42
N PRO A 555 3.32 36.60 18.16
CA PRO A 555 2.58 37.32 19.18
C PRO A 555 2.12 36.32 20.26
N ILE A 556 2.43 36.67 21.50
CA ILE A 556 2.02 35.95 22.71
C ILE A 556 0.89 36.73 23.36
N ALA A 557 -0.16 36.04 23.81
CA ALA A 557 -1.28 36.69 24.46
C ALA A 557 -0.80 37.47 25.70
N ALA A 558 -1.33 38.67 25.93
CA ALA A 558 -0.90 39.54 27.03
C ALA A 558 -0.96 38.87 28.42
N SER A 559 -1.88 37.94 28.61
CA SER A 559 -2.00 37.10 29.83
C SER A 559 -0.85 36.13 30.04
N GLN A 560 -0.11 35.77 28.99
CA GLN A 560 1.02 34.85 28.99
C GLN A 560 2.38 35.57 29.01
N VAL A 561 2.41 36.89 28.80
CA VAL A 561 3.64 37.71 28.76
C VAL A 561 4.42 37.74 30.07
N PRO A 562 3.80 37.82 31.27
CA PRO A 562 4.53 37.78 32.54
C PRO A 562 5.28 36.46 32.76
N GLN A 563 4.93 35.38 32.05
CA GLN A 563 5.46 34.03 32.21
C GLN A 563 6.77 33.78 31.41
N VAL A 564 7.22 34.74 30.59
CA VAL A 564 8.28 34.53 29.57
C VAL A 564 9.46 35.55 29.68
N GLN A 565 9.52 36.36 30.74
CA GLN A 565 10.37 37.55 30.80
C GLN A 565 11.90 37.32 30.90
N SER A 566 12.40 36.10 31.17
CA SER A 566 13.83 35.86 31.42
C SER A 566 14.59 35.19 30.26
N LEU A 567 14.13 35.34 29.00
CA LEU A 567 14.77 34.71 27.85
C LEU A 567 16.08 35.42 27.44
N HIS A 568 17.15 35.21 28.21
CA HIS A 568 18.48 35.67 27.86
C HIS A 568 19.10 34.79 26.79
N LYS A 569 18.94 35.19 25.52
CA LYS A 569 19.69 34.74 24.32
C LYS A 569 20.30 33.34 24.44
N GLU A 570 19.47 32.32 24.64
CA GLU A 570 19.94 30.95 24.71
C GLU A 570 20.10 30.40 23.29
N SER A 571 21.28 29.86 22.98
CA SER A 571 21.54 29.17 21.73
C SER A 571 21.60 27.67 21.99
N VAL A 572 20.58 26.93 21.54
CA VAL A 572 20.59 25.47 21.61
C VAL A 572 20.98 24.91 20.24
N SER A 573 22.04 24.10 20.22
CA SER A 573 22.48 23.39 19.01
C SER A 573 21.68 22.10 18.84
N TRP A 574 20.98 21.95 17.71
CA TRP A 574 20.16 20.78 17.34
C TRP A 574 21.00 19.57 16.88
N ALA A 575 22.15 19.31 17.52
CA ALA A 575 23.05 18.22 17.16
C ALA A 575 22.68 16.86 17.81
N THR A 576 21.54 16.74 18.49
CA THR A 576 21.12 15.57 19.27
C THR A 576 19.71 15.10 18.90
N ASP A 577 19.47 13.79 18.95
CA ASP A 577 18.30 13.01 18.49
C ASP A 577 16.94 13.32 19.17
N LYS A 578 16.68 14.55 19.63
CA LYS A 578 15.43 14.91 20.33
C LYS A 578 14.40 15.49 19.35
N PRO A 579 13.12 15.06 19.40
CA PRO A 579 12.05 15.57 18.53
C PRO A 579 11.57 16.98 18.89
N TYR A 580 12.10 17.54 19.99
CA TYR A 580 11.79 18.89 20.46
C TYR A 580 13.02 19.57 21.07
N THR A 581 12.98 20.90 21.16
CA THR A 581 13.88 21.70 22.00
C THR A 581 13.07 22.43 23.05
N GLN A 582 13.46 22.28 24.32
CA GLN A 582 12.89 23.02 25.43
C GLN A 582 13.76 24.22 25.76
N PHE A 583 13.14 25.39 25.86
CA PHE A 583 13.73 26.57 26.47
C PHE A 583 13.14 26.69 27.88
N LEU A 584 14.01 26.74 28.89
CA LEU A 584 13.60 26.81 30.29
C LEU A 584 13.64 28.27 30.75
N PHE A 585 12.63 28.72 31.48
CA PHE A 585 12.60 30.07 32.05
C PHE A 585 12.40 30.02 33.56
N GLN A 586 12.97 31.03 34.23
CA GLN A 586 12.99 31.11 35.68
C GLN A 586 11.83 31.99 36.17
N HIS A 587 11.00 31.42 37.05
CA HIS A 587 9.94 32.14 37.75
C HIS A 587 10.51 32.77 39.03
N THR A 588 10.23 34.06 39.27
CA THR A 588 10.40 34.70 40.58
C THR A 588 9.07 35.35 40.94
N THR A 589 8.43 34.88 42.00
CA THR A 589 7.25 35.54 42.56
C THR A 589 7.69 36.39 43.73
N ASP A 590 7.54 37.71 43.57
CA ASP A 590 7.56 38.64 44.70
C ASP A 590 6.23 38.49 45.45
N SER A 591 6.18 37.54 46.39
CA SER A 591 5.18 37.53 47.45
C SER A 591 5.90 37.32 48.77
N GLU A 592 5.45 38.01 49.82
CA GLU A 592 6.09 38.08 51.14
C GLU A 592 6.15 36.72 51.86
N GLY A 593 7.00 35.82 51.37
CA GLY A 593 7.21 34.44 51.83
C GLY A 593 8.46 33.83 51.20
N PRO A 594 8.86 32.61 51.61
CA PRO A 594 10.07 31.97 51.09
C PRO A 594 9.98 31.79 49.57
N VAL A 595 11.01 32.25 48.85
CA VAL A 595 11.13 32.18 47.39
C VAL A 595 10.99 30.73 46.91
N LEU A 596 9.87 30.41 46.26
CA LEU A 596 9.69 29.16 45.53
C LEU A 596 10.11 29.39 44.07
N THR A 597 11.21 28.76 43.65
CA THR A 597 11.64 28.71 42.25
C THR A 597 11.00 27.51 41.56
N ASP A 598 10.02 27.77 40.69
CA ASP A 598 9.50 26.80 39.73
C ASP A 598 10.05 27.08 38.33
N TRP A 599 10.29 26.02 37.56
CA TRP A 599 10.82 26.09 36.19
C TRP A 599 9.72 25.72 35.18
N HIS A 600 9.47 26.58 34.20
CA HIS A 600 8.53 26.33 33.09
C HIS A 600 9.27 26.15 31.76
N GLY A 601 8.68 25.43 30.80
CA GLY A 601 9.36 25.00 29.57
C GLY A 601 8.60 25.32 28.28
N LEU A 602 9.19 26.13 27.39
CA LEU A 602 8.70 26.30 26.01
C LEU A 602 9.25 25.19 25.12
N THR A 603 8.37 24.37 24.56
CA THR A 603 8.74 23.24 23.71
C THR A 603 8.50 23.58 22.24
N VAL A 604 9.59 23.70 21.46
CA VAL A 604 9.52 23.79 20.01
C VAL A 604 9.56 22.36 19.45
N ILE A 605 8.45 21.92 18.86
CA ILE A 605 8.26 20.54 18.38
C ILE A 605 8.52 20.50 16.87
N LYS A 606 9.31 19.53 16.41
CA LYS A 606 9.45 19.24 14.98
C LYS A 606 8.09 18.75 14.46
N PRO A 607 7.55 19.28 13.36
CA PRO A 607 6.31 18.75 12.80
C PRO A 607 6.45 17.24 12.52
N ASP A 608 5.39 16.48 12.79
CA ASP A 608 5.35 15.01 12.69
C ASP A 608 5.52 14.47 11.26
N THR A 609 5.57 15.36 10.27
CA THR A 609 5.83 15.03 8.86
C THR A 609 7.18 15.63 8.41
N PRO A 610 8.17 14.83 7.99
CA PRO A 610 9.38 15.34 7.36
C PRO A 610 9.12 15.68 5.88
N ALA A 611 8.16 16.56 5.62
CA ALA A 611 7.95 17.09 4.28
C ALA A 611 8.90 18.27 4.02
N MET A 612 9.64 18.17 2.91
CA MET A 612 10.21 19.27 2.12
C MET A 612 10.63 20.53 2.87
N GLY A 613 11.93 20.66 3.11
CA GLY A 613 12.58 21.95 3.33
C GLY A 613 11.86 22.84 4.33
N ILE A 614 11.73 22.40 5.59
CA ILE A 614 11.20 23.13 6.75
C ILE A 614 10.79 24.56 6.37
N SER A 615 9.55 24.70 5.87
CA SER A 615 8.92 26.01 5.88
C SER A 615 8.89 26.41 7.35
N VAL A 616 9.37 27.59 7.67
CA VAL A 616 9.33 28.09 9.04
C VAL A 616 7.87 28.16 9.57
N GLU A 617 6.89 28.09 8.67
CA GLU A 617 5.45 28.12 8.97
C GLU A 617 4.91 26.84 9.61
N SER A 618 5.66 25.73 9.64
CA SER A 618 5.21 24.44 10.19
C SER A 618 5.77 24.09 11.58
N LEU A 619 6.41 25.03 12.28
CA LEU A 619 6.90 24.81 13.64
C LEU A 619 5.76 24.97 14.65
N HIS A 620 5.46 23.91 15.40
CA HIS A 620 4.50 23.96 16.51
C HIS A 620 5.22 24.39 17.79
N ILE A 621 4.65 25.39 18.48
CA ILE A 621 5.17 25.90 19.75
C ILE A 621 4.13 25.62 20.82
N CYS A 622 4.50 24.76 21.77
CA CYS A 622 3.72 24.52 22.98
C CYS A 622 4.38 25.24 24.15
N ILE A 623 3.61 26.07 24.84
CA ILE A 623 3.97 26.62 26.16
C ILE A 623 3.45 25.60 27.18
N VAL A 624 4.35 24.98 27.95
CA VAL A 624 4.02 23.98 28.99
C VAL A 624 4.25 24.57 30.38
#